data_AF-A0A519V5F3-F1
#
_entry.id   AF-A0A519V5F3-F1
#
_cell.length_a   1.000
_cell.length_b   1.000
_cell.length_c   1.000
_cell.angle_alpha   90.00
_cell.angle_beta   90.00
_cell.angle_gamma   90.00
#
_symmetry.space_group_name_H-M   'P 1'
#
loop_
_entity.id
_entity.type
_entity.pdbx_description
1 polymer ?
#
loop_
_entity_poly.entity_id
_entity_poly.type
_entity_poly.pdbx_seq_one_letter_code
_entity_poly.pdbx_strand_id
1 'polypeptide(L)'
;MFKFSALLAIGASALLSLAGCQKKEEAAAQPAPLSADVLAQVKALGFGTSDLRATDGGFVVEGDILLTPELLASAPSYAMMRVGADEQYRTTNLVSRLPRTLTVSVSSQFSSAYVSAADEAIRRYNAANLQLRFTRITSGTADLPIKYSSNLGSGVP
;
A
#
# COMPACT_ATOMS: atom_id res chain seq x y z
N MET A 1 39.99 -33.68 -55.08
CA MET A 1 39.81 -35.04 -54.49
C MET A 1 40.99 -35.31 -53.56
N PHE A 2 40.73 -35.81 -52.34
CA PHE A 2 41.69 -36.32 -51.34
C PHE A 2 42.64 -35.28 -50.68
N LYS A 3 42.86 -35.18 -49.35
CA LYS A 3 42.45 -35.94 -48.14
C LYS A 3 42.56 -35.03 -46.88
N PHE A 4 41.76 -35.40 -45.88
CA PHE A 4 41.77 -35.02 -44.47
C PHE A 4 43.12 -35.19 -43.74
N SER A 5 43.40 -34.31 -42.76
CA SER A 5 43.88 -34.59 -41.38
C SER A 5 44.22 -33.24 -40.71
N ALA A 6 43.45 -32.67 -39.77
CA ALA A 6 43.13 -33.06 -38.40
C ALA A 6 44.34 -33.02 -37.42
N LEU A 7 44.27 -32.03 -36.50
CA LEU A 7 44.84 -31.92 -35.14
C LEU A 7 46.35 -31.64 -34.96
N LEU A 8 46.71 -30.50 -34.34
CA LEU A 8 47.21 -30.40 -32.94
C LEU A 8 47.65 -28.95 -32.58
N ALA A 9 47.62 -28.64 -31.27
CA ALA A 9 48.13 -27.45 -30.53
C ALA A 9 47.15 -26.26 -30.41
N ILE A 10 46.29 -26.19 -29.37
CA ILE A 10 46.58 -25.77 -27.98
C ILE A 10 47.26 -24.40 -27.92
N GLY A 11 46.50 -23.39 -27.46
CA GLY A 11 47.08 -22.24 -26.79
C GLY A 11 46.44 -20.91 -27.15
N ALA A 12 46.02 -20.21 -26.09
CA ALA A 12 45.83 -18.77 -25.97
C ALA A 12 44.43 -18.18 -26.26
N SER A 13 43.92 -17.58 -25.18
CA SER A 13 43.10 -16.36 -25.18
C SER A 13 41.59 -16.55 -25.17
N ALA A 14 41.10 -17.17 -24.09
CA ALA A 14 39.83 -16.77 -23.49
C ALA A 14 39.96 -15.33 -22.95
N LEU A 15 39.71 -14.33 -23.80
CA LEU A 15 39.43 -12.98 -23.36
C LEU A 15 38.00 -12.95 -22.82
N LEU A 16 37.88 -13.22 -21.52
CA LEU A 16 36.70 -12.86 -20.73
C LEU A 16 36.48 -11.34 -20.86
N SER A 17 35.57 -10.95 -21.73
CA SER A 17 34.96 -9.62 -21.73
C SER A 17 34.13 -9.48 -20.46
N LEU A 18 34.77 -8.94 -19.41
CA LEU A 18 34.11 -8.32 -18.27
C LEU A 18 33.35 -7.08 -18.77
N ALA A 19 32.19 -7.30 -19.39
CA ALA A 19 31.19 -6.26 -19.56
C ALA A 19 30.63 -5.94 -18.17
N GLY A 20 31.32 -5.05 -17.46
CA GLY A 20 30.79 -4.42 -16.27
C GLY A 20 29.57 -3.58 -16.67
N CYS A 21 28.38 -4.15 -16.54
CA CYS A 21 27.18 -3.37 -16.35
C CYS A 21 27.40 -2.54 -15.09
N GLN A 22 27.89 -1.31 -15.24
CA GLN A 22 27.64 -0.29 -14.25
C GLN A 22 26.13 -0.23 -14.13
N LYS A 23 25.61 -0.81 -13.04
CA LYS A 23 24.25 -0.57 -12.60
C LYS A 23 24.23 0.92 -12.35
N LYS A 24 23.74 1.66 -13.35
CA LYS A 24 23.45 3.08 -13.23
C LYS A 24 22.44 3.11 -12.10
N GLU A 25 22.92 3.45 -10.91
CA GLU A 25 22.06 3.83 -9.81
C GLU A 25 21.26 4.99 -10.37
N GLU A 26 20.06 4.65 -10.82
CA GLU A 26 19.00 5.59 -11.07
C GLU A 26 18.78 6.23 -9.70
N ALA A 27 19.44 7.37 -9.51
CA ALA A 27 19.23 8.21 -8.36
C ALA A 27 17.73 8.47 -8.34
N ALA A 28 17.03 7.74 -7.47
CA ALA A 28 15.64 7.99 -7.19
C ALA A 28 15.55 9.48 -6.92
N ALA A 29 14.79 10.19 -7.76
CA ALA A 29 14.55 11.61 -7.59
C ALA A 29 14.14 11.81 -6.14
N GLN A 30 14.97 12.51 -5.37
CA GLN A 30 14.60 12.88 -4.01
C GLN A 30 13.26 13.62 -4.11
N PRO A 31 12.20 13.16 -3.44
CA PRO A 31 10.95 13.89 -3.42
C PRO A 31 11.27 15.31 -2.97
N ALA A 32 10.74 16.31 -3.68
CA ALA A 32 10.85 17.69 -3.25
C ALA A 32 10.48 17.77 -1.76
N PRO A 33 11.23 18.52 -0.94
CA PRO A 33 10.93 18.63 0.48
C PRO A 33 9.46 19.04 0.63
N LEU A 34 8.68 18.18 1.29
CA LEU A 34 7.26 18.42 1.52
C LEU A 34 7.09 19.74 2.27
N SER A 35 6.09 20.54 1.88
CA SER A 35 5.89 21.84 2.50
C SER A 35 5.59 21.69 3.99
N ALA A 36 6.02 22.68 4.79
CA ALA A 36 5.73 22.73 6.22
C ALA A 36 4.22 22.68 6.51
N ASP A 37 3.40 23.21 5.61
CA ASP A 37 1.94 23.21 5.71
C ASP A 37 1.36 21.79 5.63
N VAL A 38 1.85 20.95 4.71
CA VAL A 38 1.41 19.55 4.61
C VAL A 38 1.79 18.79 5.89
N LEU A 39 3.01 18.98 6.38
CA LEU A 39 3.45 18.37 7.65
C LEU A 39 2.55 18.79 8.83
N ALA A 40 2.16 20.05 8.88
CA ALA A 40 1.25 20.56 9.91
C ALA A 40 -0.15 19.95 9.80
N GLN A 41 -0.70 19.84 8.58
CA GLN A 41 -2.01 19.22 8.33
C GLN A 41 -2.03 17.73 8.70
N VAL A 42 -1.00 16.98 8.29
CA VAL A 42 -0.86 15.55 8.64
C VAL A 42 -0.81 15.36 10.16
N LYS A 43 -0.03 16.18 10.87
CA LYS A 43 0.02 16.15 12.34
C LYS A 43 -1.30 16.55 12.98
N ALA A 44 -2.01 17.52 12.42
CA ALA A 44 -3.32 17.95 12.92
C ALA A 44 -4.37 16.84 12.79
N LEU A 45 -4.23 15.96 11.78
CA LEU A 45 -5.03 14.75 11.63
C LEU A 45 -4.62 13.60 12.57
N GLY A 46 -3.52 13.75 13.30
CA GLY A 46 -3.03 12.79 14.29
C GLY A 46 -2.10 11.71 13.72
N PHE A 47 -1.61 11.86 12.49
CA PHE A 47 -0.70 10.90 11.87
C PHE A 47 0.79 11.27 12.06
N GLY A 48 1.64 10.25 12.10
CA GLY A 48 3.09 10.42 12.04
C GLY A 48 3.56 11.02 10.71
N THR A 49 4.69 11.74 10.75
CA THR A 49 5.31 12.33 9.54
C THR A 49 6.71 11.79 9.25
N SER A 50 7.17 10.76 9.97
CA SER A 50 8.53 10.22 9.85
C SER A 50 8.82 9.59 8.49
N ASP A 51 7.80 9.06 7.83
CA ASP A 51 7.85 8.32 6.57
C ASP A 51 6.88 8.90 5.52
N LEU A 52 6.44 10.14 5.72
CA LEU A 52 5.51 10.84 4.85
C LEU A 52 6.08 10.95 3.43
N ARG A 53 5.32 10.48 2.45
CA ARG A 53 5.68 10.57 1.02
C ARG A 53 4.53 11.06 0.16
N ALA A 54 4.83 11.92 -0.81
CA ALA A 54 3.85 12.32 -1.83
C ALA A 54 3.68 11.21 -2.88
N THR A 55 2.45 11.10 -3.38
CA THR A 55 2.04 10.19 -4.46
C THR A 55 1.01 10.90 -5.34
N ASP A 56 0.71 10.35 -6.51
CA ASP A 56 -0.28 10.93 -7.42
C ASP A 56 -1.69 11.03 -6.79
N GLY A 57 -1.99 10.20 -5.79
CA GLY A 57 -3.28 10.18 -5.10
C GLY A 57 -3.34 10.93 -3.76
N GLY A 58 -2.29 11.66 -3.39
CA GLY A 58 -2.18 12.34 -2.10
C GLY A 58 -0.90 11.95 -1.35
N PHE A 59 -0.99 11.71 -0.05
CA PHE A 59 0.17 11.47 0.80
C PHE A 59 0.07 10.15 1.54
N VAL A 60 1.14 9.35 1.51
CA VAL A 60 1.22 8.12 2.30
C VAL A 60 1.95 8.39 3.60
N VAL A 61 1.37 7.93 4.70
CA VAL A 61 1.89 8.00 6.07
C VAL A 61 1.88 6.62 6.71
N GLU A 62 2.76 6.40 7.68
CA GLU A 62 2.80 5.18 8.51
C GLU A 62 2.92 3.88 7.69
N GLY A 63 3.50 3.97 6.50
CA GLY A 63 3.76 2.86 5.59
C GLY A 63 2.58 2.42 4.73
N ASP A 64 1.35 2.50 5.24
CA ASP A 64 0.16 1.89 4.61
C ASP A 64 -1.10 2.76 4.56
N ILE A 65 -1.06 4.01 5.03
CA ILE A 65 -2.21 4.91 5.05
C ILE A 65 -2.09 5.96 3.96
N LEU A 66 -3.04 6.00 3.02
CA LEU A 66 -3.16 7.07 2.01
C LEU A 66 -4.12 8.16 2.48
N LEU A 67 -3.58 9.35 2.72
CA LEU A 67 -4.33 10.59 2.95
C LEU A 67 -4.64 11.25 1.61
N THR A 68 -5.91 11.25 1.22
CA THR A 68 -6.35 11.94 0.02
C THR A 68 -6.35 13.46 0.24
N PRO A 69 -6.28 14.29 -0.82
CA PRO A 69 -6.34 15.73 -0.68
C PRO A 69 -7.59 16.22 0.07
N GLU A 70 -8.73 15.54 -0.12
CA GLU A 70 -9.98 15.87 0.57
C GLU A 70 -9.91 15.59 2.06
N LEU A 71 -9.29 14.46 2.45
CA LEU A 71 -9.07 14.13 3.85
C LEU A 71 -8.03 15.08 4.48
N LEU A 72 -6.99 15.44 3.74
CA LEU A 72 -5.97 16.37 4.21
C LEU A 72 -6.52 17.78 4.42
N ALA A 73 -7.44 18.22 3.57
CA ALA A 73 -8.17 19.47 3.70
C ALA A 73 -9.26 19.42 4.79
N SER A 74 -9.57 18.23 5.33
CA SER A 74 -10.56 18.10 6.40
C SER A 74 -9.97 18.51 7.75
N ALA A 75 -10.79 19.15 8.59
CA ALA A 75 -10.44 19.49 9.97
C ALA A 75 -11.37 18.72 10.93
N PRO A 76 -11.21 17.39 11.05
CA PRO A 76 -12.00 16.62 11.99
C PRO A 76 -11.72 17.13 13.40
N SER A 77 -12.78 17.28 14.21
CA SER A 77 -12.64 17.61 15.62
C SER A 77 -11.88 16.48 16.32
N TYR A 78 -10.58 16.67 16.52
CA TYR A 78 -9.73 15.78 17.27
C TYR A 78 -9.71 16.22 18.73
N ALA A 79 -10.23 15.38 19.61
CA ALA A 79 -10.16 15.56 21.05
C ALA A 79 -9.35 14.42 21.65
N MET A 80 -8.11 14.70 22.06
CA MET A 80 -7.34 13.80 22.92
C MET A 80 -8.02 13.71 24.27
N MET A 81 -8.79 12.65 24.51
CA MET A 81 -9.23 12.31 25.86
C MET A 81 -8.12 11.54 26.56
N ARG A 82 -7.32 12.24 27.37
CA ARG A 82 -6.45 11.63 28.37
C ARG A 82 -7.26 11.39 29.64
N VAL A 83 -7.60 10.13 29.92
CA VAL A 83 -8.25 9.73 31.18
C VAL A 83 -7.26 8.85 31.94
N GLY A 84 -6.55 9.45 32.90
CA GLY A 84 -5.47 8.77 33.62
C GLY A 84 -4.14 8.75 32.86
N ALA A 85 -3.23 7.87 33.28
CA ALA A 85 -1.92 7.69 32.65
C ALA A 85 -1.99 6.86 31.36
N ASP A 86 -3.13 6.23 31.07
CA ASP A 86 -3.33 5.36 29.93
C ASP A 86 -3.90 6.14 28.73
N GLU A 87 -3.27 5.98 27.57
CA GLU A 87 -3.74 6.57 26.32
C GLU A 87 -4.93 5.76 25.77
N GLN A 88 -6.08 6.40 25.55
CA GLN A 88 -7.20 5.77 24.85
C GLN A 88 -7.20 6.17 23.37
N TYR A 89 -7.14 5.16 22.49
CA TYR A 89 -7.37 5.34 21.07
C TYR A 89 -8.87 5.57 20.81
N ARG A 90 -9.25 6.80 20.43
CA ARG A 90 -10.53 7.06 19.77
C ARG A 90 -10.30 7.53 18.35
N THR A 91 -11.08 6.97 17.42
CA THR A 91 -11.21 7.48 16.06
C THR A 91 -12.43 8.38 15.96
N THR A 92 -12.31 9.47 15.20
CA THR A 92 -13.42 10.38 14.87
C THR A 92 -14.26 9.83 13.71
N ASN A 93 -13.71 8.90 12.92
CA ASN A 93 -14.36 8.31 11.76
C ASN A 93 -15.23 7.12 12.18
N LEU A 94 -16.30 7.40 12.92
CA LEU A 94 -17.24 6.39 13.38
C LEU A 94 -18.22 6.00 12.26
N VAL A 95 -18.38 4.69 12.05
CA VAL A 95 -19.46 4.18 11.20
C VAL A 95 -20.78 4.37 11.95
N SER A 96 -21.60 5.30 11.47
CA SER A 96 -22.89 5.67 12.06
C SER A 96 -24.07 4.93 11.41
N ARG A 97 -25.27 5.12 11.99
CA ARG A 97 -26.56 4.52 11.54
C ARG A 97 -26.55 2.99 11.61
N LEU A 98 -26.29 2.47 12.80
CA LEU A 98 -26.28 1.04 13.11
C LEU A 98 -27.69 0.54 13.50
N PRO A 99 -28.06 -0.73 13.21
CA PRO A 99 -27.27 -1.73 12.50
C PRO A 99 -27.25 -1.48 10.99
N ARG A 100 -26.13 -1.84 10.33
CA ARG A 100 -26.03 -1.76 8.87
C ARG A 100 -25.11 -2.82 8.28
N THR A 101 -25.33 -3.09 7.00
CA THR A 101 -24.47 -3.95 6.18
C THR A 101 -23.60 -3.10 5.28
N LEU A 102 -22.28 -3.34 5.27
CA LEU A 102 -21.33 -2.74 4.36
C LEU A 102 -21.00 -3.73 3.23
N THR A 103 -20.91 -3.21 2.01
CA THR A 103 -20.58 -3.99 0.83
C THR A 103 -19.07 -4.02 0.58
N VAL A 104 -18.55 -5.19 0.24
CA VAL A 104 -17.13 -5.41 -0.07
C VAL A 104 -17.03 -5.92 -1.50
N SER A 105 -16.08 -5.39 -2.28
CA SER A 105 -15.75 -5.95 -3.59
C SER A 105 -14.26 -6.30 -3.66
N VAL A 106 -13.91 -7.27 -4.50
CA VAL A 106 -12.52 -7.66 -4.76
C VAL A 106 -12.25 -7.45 -6.24
N SER A 107 -11.21 -6.69 -6.56
CA SER A 107 -10.81 -6.44 -7.94
C SER A 107 -10.44 -7.74 -8.66
N SER A 108 -10.83 -7.84 -9.94
CA SER A 108 -10.46 -8.95 -10.82
C SER A 108 -8.97 -9.04 -11.12
N GLN A 109 -8.17 -8.03 -10.73
CA GLN A 109 -6.72 -8.03 -10.87
C GLN A 109 -6.03 -8.97 -9.86
N PHE A 110 -6.73 -9.38 -8.80
CA PHE A 110 -6.20 -10.31 -7.81
C PHE A 110 -6.51 -11.77 -8.18
N SER A 111 -5.66 -12.68 -7.70
CA SER A 111 -5.94 -14.12 -7.79
C SER A 111 -7.14 -14.51 -6.90
N SER A 112 -7.73 -15.68 -7.17
CA SER A 112 -8.84 -16.21 -6.38
C SER A 112 -8.53 -16.37 -4.88
N ALA A 113 -7.24 -16.46 -4.50
CA ALA A 113 -6.82 -16.50 -3.11
C ALA A 113 -7.28 -15.26 -2.31
N TYR A 114 -7.28 -14.08 -2.93
CA TYR A 114 -7.76 -12.85 -2.29
C TYR A 114 -9.27 -12.86 -2.07
N VAL A 115 -10.02 -13.49 -2.98
CA VAL A 115 -11.47 -13.68 -2.82
C VAL A 115 -11.75 -14.57 -1.62
N SER A 116 -11.05 -15.71 -1.52
CA SER A 116 -11.18 -16.62 -0.38
C SER A 116 -10.80 -15.94 0.95
N ALA A 117 -9.73 -15.15 0.96
CA ALA A 117 -9.30 -14.41 2.15
C ALA A 117 -10.33 -13.32 2.56
N ALA A 118 -10.91 -12.61 1.59
CA ALA A 118 -11.96 -11.63 1.85
C ALA A 118 -13.24 -12.28 2.39
N ASP A 119 -13.66 -13.41 1.81
CA ASP A 119 -14.83 -14.17 2.26
C ASP A 119 -14.63 -14.71 3.69
N GLU A 120 -13.41 -15.18 4.00
CA GLU A 120 -13.01 -15.59 5.36
C GLU A 120 -13.08 -14.42 6.36
N ALA A 121 -12.55 -13.25 5.99
CA ALA A 121 -12.60 -12.05 6.83
C ALA A 121 -14.05 -11.63 7.08
N ILE A 122 -14.88 -11.56 6.05
CA ILE A 122 -16.32 -11.24 6.15
C ILE A 122 -17.01 -12.20 7.12
N ARG A 123 -16.74 -13.52 7.01
CA ARG A 123 -17.31 -14.51 7.93
C ARG A 123 -16.93 -14.24 9.38
N ARG A 124 -15.64 -13.95 9.65
CA ARG A 124 -15.14 -13.65 11.01
C ARG A 124 -15.81 -12.41 11.60
N TYR A 125 -15.90 -11.32 10.84
CA TYR A 125 -16.56 -10.09 11.30
C TYR A 125 -18.05 -10.29 11.57
N ASN A 126 -18.75 -11.03 10.69
CA ASN A 126 -20.16 -11.34 10.89
C ASN A 126 -20.39 -12.28 12.10
N ALA A 127 -19.40 -13.08 12.50
CA ALA A 127 -19.47 -13.93 13.68
C ALA A 127 -19.19 -13.19 15.00
N ALA A 128 -18.56 -12.00 14.96
CA ALA A 128 -18.14 -11.26 16.15
C ALA A 128 -19.26 -10.51 16.92
N ASN A 129 -20.54 -10.87 16.68
CA ASN A 129 -21.72 -10.23 17.28
C ASN A 129 -21.73 -8.68 17.23
N LEU A 130 -21.26 -8.12 16.11
CA LEU A 130 -21.23 -6.67 15.89
C LEU A 130 -22.57 -6.18 15.33
N GLN A 131 -22.89 -4.89 15.54
CA GLN A 131 -23.99 -4.20 14.85
C GLN A 131 -23.68 -3.90 13.37
N LEU A 132 -22.45 -4.18 12.94
CA LEU A 132 -22.03 -4.17 11.55
C LEU A 132 -22.12 -5.57 10.96
N ARG A 133 -22.54 -5.63 9.70
CA ARG A 133 -22.48 -6.83 8.87
C ARG A 133 -21.76 -6.50 7.57
N PHE A 134 -21.21 -7.51 6.92
CA PHE A 134 -20.49 -7.37 5.67
C PHE A 134 -21.01 -8.36 4.64
N THR A 135 -21.12 -7.92 3.39
CA THR A 135 -21.55 -8.77 2.27
C THR A 135 -20.67 -8.50 1.05
N ARG A 136 -20.16 -9.56 0.41
CA ARG A 136 -19.41 -9.43 -0.84
C ARG A 136 -20.36 -9.20 -2.01
N ILE A 137 -20.04 -8.24 -2.86
CA ILE A 137 -20.71 -8.00 -4.14
C ILE A 137 -19.72 -8.21 -5.30
N THR A 138 -20.25 -8.58 -6.48
CA THR A 138 -19.45 -8.83 -7.69
C THR A 138 -19.70 -7.79 -8.79
N SER A 139 -20.68 -6.90 -8.61
CA SER A 139 -21.01 -5.81 -9.52
C SER A 139 -21.48 -4.59 -8.73
N GLY A 140 -21.43 -3.41 -9.36
CA GLY A 140 -21.77 -2.13 -8.72
C GLY A 140 -20.61 -1.50 -7.94
N THR A 141 -20.92 -0.45 -7.18
CA THR A 141 -19.95 0.26 -6.32
C THR A 141 -20.07 -0.26 -4.90
N ALA A 142 -18.97 -0.78 -4.35
CA ALA A 142 -18.91 -1.24 -2.96
C ALA A 142 -18.53 -0.11 -2.01
N ASP A 143 -18.97 -0.21 -0.74
CA ASP A 143 -18.51 0.67 0.34
C ASP A 143 -17.01 0.48 0.61
N LEU A 144 -16.52 -0.76 0.51
CA LEU A 144 -15.15 -1.17 0.82
C LEU A 144 -14.52 -1.94 -0.36
N PRO A 145 -14.00 -1.25 -1.39
CA PRO A 145 -13.37 -1.90 -2.53
C PRO A 145 -11.92 -2.33 -2.25
N ILE A 146 -11.64 -3.63 -2.38
CA ILE A 146 -10.28 -4.19 -2.35
C ILE A 146 -9.70 -4.11 -3.76
N LYS A 147 -8.80 -3.16 -3.98
CA LYS A 147 -8.21 -2.85 -5.28
C LYS A 147 -6.69 -2.72 -5.19
N TYR A 148 -6.02 -2.96 -6.32
CA TYR A 148 -4.60 -2.61 -6.45
C TYR A 148 -4.45 -1.09 -6.30
N SER A 149 -3.43 -0.67 -5.56
CA SER A 149 -3.07 0.74 -5.39
C SER A 149 -1.59 0.91 -5.69
N SER A 150 -1.27 1.57 -6.81
CA SER A 150 0.11 1.97 -7.12
C SER A 150 0.68 2.93 -6.08
N ASN A 151 -0.19 3.72 -5.44
CA ASN A 151 0.21 4.76 -4.48
C ASN A 151 0.76 4.19 -3.16
N LEU A 152 0.34 2.98 -2.76
CA LEU A 152 0.78 2.37 -1.51
C LEU A 152 2.09 1.58 -1.64
N GLY A 153 2.63 1.44 -2.86
CA GLY A 153 3.84 0.67 -3.13
C GLY A 153 3.62 -0.84 -2.97
N SER A 154 4.72 -1.60 -2.88
CA SER A 154 4.70 -3.07 -2.82
C SER A 154 4.16 -3.66 -1.51
N GLY A 155 3.80 -2.82 -0.53
CA GLY A 155 3.56 -3.25 0.85
C GLY A 155 4.86 -3.63 1.57
N VAL A 156 4.75 -3.88 2.88
CA VAL A 156 5.84 -4.42 3.69
C VAL A 156 5.94 -5.93 3.41
N PRO A 157 7.12 -6.48 3.06
CA PRO A 157 7.31 -7.90 2.82
C PRO A 157 7.03 -8.78 4.06
#